data_AF-A0A5N5EJZ0-F1
#
_entry.id   AF-A0A5N5EJZ0-F1
#
_cell.length_a   1.000
_cell.length_b   1.000
_cell.length_c   1.000
_cell.angle_alpha   90.00
_cell.angle_beta   90.00
_cell.angle_gamma   90.00
#
_symmetry.space_group_name_H-M   'P 1'
#
loop_
_entity.id
_entity.type
_entity.pdbx_description
1 polymer ?
#
loop_
_entity_poly.entity_id
_entity_poly.type
_entity_poly.pdbx_seq_one_letter_code
_entity_poly.pdbx_strand_id
1 'polypeptide(L)'
;MTGAWLADLEAALLDREEEVILGVLQQPDYPALVSCPTCDVPPESVASRVEDPVIDGHPAVLVDFKPCRHGVWVPVDEPRTT
;
A
#
# COMPACT_ATOMS: atom_id res chain seq x y z
N MET A 1 17.72 31.22 -3.75
CA MET A 1 16.24 31.08 -3.78
C MET A 1 15.83 29.95 -4.71
N THR A 2 16.35 28.73 -4.52
CA THR A 2 16.15 27.61 -5.45
C THR A 2 15.79 26.31 -4.73
N GLY A 3 16.37 26.06 -3.54
CA GLY A 3 16.06 24.86 -2.75
C GLY A 3 14.64 24.80 -2.18
N ALA A 4 14.11 25.91 -1.68
CA ALA A 4 12.74 25.95 -1.14
C ALA A 4 11.68 25.69 -2.22
N TRP A 5 11.86 26.29 -3.40
CA TRP A 5 10.94 26.09 -4.53
C TRP A 5 10.93 24.65 -5.05
N LEU A 6 12.08 23.96 -5.02
CA LEU A 6 12.16 22.55 -5.39
C LEU A 6 11.43 21.66 -4.37
N ALA A 7 11.62 21.91 -3.06
CA ALA A 7 10.90 21.17 -2.02
C ALA A 7 9.38 21.37 -2.08
N ASP A 8 8.93 22.60 -2.35
CA ASP A 8 7.50 22.91 -2.51
C ASP A 8 6.90 22.22 -3.74
N LEU A 9 7.67 22.10 -4.83
CA LEU A 9 7.26 21.39 -6.04
C LEU A 9 7.16 19.88 -5.79
N GLU A 10 8.12 19.28 -5.10
CA GLU A 10 8.11 17.87 -4.73
C GLU A 10 6.91 17.53 -3.83
N ALA A 11 6.63 18.36 -2.83
CA ALA A 11 5.45 18.21 -1.97
C ALA A 11 4.15 18.27 -2.78
N ALA A 12 4.00 19.27 -3.67
CA ALA A 12 2.81 19.40 -4.51
C ALA A 12 2.62 18.23 -5.49
N LEU A 13 3.71 17.59 -5.93
CA LEU A 13 3.64 16.39 -6.77
C LEU A 13 3.18 15.17 -5.98
N LEU A 14 3.69 15.00 -4.75
CA LEU A 14 3.25 13.92 -3.85
C LEU A 14 1.78 14.06 -3.48
N ASP A 15 1.33 15.27 -3.13
CA ASP A 15 -0.08 15.54 -2.82
C ASP A 15 -0.99 15.19 -4.02
N ARG A 16 -0.56 15.56 -5.23
CA ARG A 16 -1.31 15.27 -6.46
C ARG A 16 -1.31 13.77 -6.81
N GLU A 17 -0.22 13.06 -6.54
CA GLU A 17 -0.15 11.61 -6.69
C GLU A 17 -1.12 10.91 -5.74
N GLU A 18 -1.16 11.34 -4.47
CA GLU A 18 -2.11 10.83 -3.47
C GLU A 18 -3.56 11.09 -3.89
N GLU A 19 -3.89 12.30 -4.35
CA GLU A 19 -5.24 12.64 -4.83
C GLU A 19 -5.67 11.75 -6.01
N VAL A 20 -4.78 11.48 -6.96
CA VAL A 20 -5.06 10.62 -8.11
C VAL A 20 -5.29 9.18 -7.66
N ILE A 21 -4.42 8.65 -6.78
CA ILE A 21 -4.57 7.29 -6.24
C ILE A 21 -5.90 7.17 -5.51
N LEU A 22 -6.21 8.10 -4.60
CA LEU A 22 -7.48 8.10 -3.87
C LEU A 22 -8.69 8.20 -4.80
N GLY A 23 -8.60 9.00 -5.87
CA GLY A 23 -9.65 9.10 -6.88
C GLY A 23 -9.89 7.79 -7.63
N VAL A 24 -8.83 7.05 -7.96
CA VAL A 24 -8.91 5.73 -8.61
C VAL A 24 -9.49 4.68 -7.66
N LEU A 25 -9.07 4.67 -6.39
CA LEU A 25 -9.59 3.77 -5.37
C LEU A 25 -11.09 3.98 -5.08
N GLN A 26 -11.63 5.15 -5.40
CA GLN A 26 -13.04 5.49 -5.23
C GLN A 26 -13.91 5.15 -6.44
N GLN A 27 -13.34 4.65 -7.54
CA GLN A 27 -14.15 4.28 -8.69
C GLN A 27 -14.99 3.02 -8.38
N PRO A 28 -16.24 2.94 -8.86
CA PRO A 28 -17.16 1.84 -8.53
C PRO A 28 -16.73 0.48 -9.11
N ASP A 29 -15.84 0.49 -10.08
CA ASP A 29 -15.18 -0.67 -10.69
C ASP A 29 -13.90 -1.08 -9.96
N TYR A 30 -13.44 -0.30 -8.97
CA TYR A 30 -12.34 -0.71 -8.11
C TYR A 30 -12.78 -1.90 -7.25
N PRO A 31 -12.03 -3.01 -7.25
CA PRO A 31 -12.44 -4.22 -6.56
C PRO A 31 -12.56 -3.97 -5.05
N ALA A 32 -13.57 -4.58 -4.43
CA ALA A 32 -13.68 -4.58 -2.98
C ALA A 32 -12.41 -5.13 -2.33
N LEU A 33 -12.06 -4.59 -1.16
CA LEU A 33 -10.95 -5.12 -0.37
C LEU A 33 -11.18 -6.61 -0.08
N VAL A 34 -10.14 -7.42 -0.24
CA VAL A 34 -10.20 -8.85 0.04
C VAL A 34 -10.42 -9.10 1.54
N SER A 35 -11.24 -10.09 1.89
CA SER A 35 -11.44 -10.50 3.29
C SER A 35 -10.11 -10.85 3.97
N CYS A 36 -10.05 -10.66 5.30
CA CYS A 36 -8.91 -11.12 6.08
C CYS A 36 -8.75 -12.64 5.94
N PRO A 37 -7.60 -13.17 5.47
CA PRO A 37 -7.46 -14.60 5.23
C PRO A 37 -7.42 -15.45 6.51
N THR A 38 -7.20 -14.82 7.67
CA THR A 38 -7.15 -15.50 8.97
C THR A 38 -8.52 -15.74 9.58
N CYS A 39 -9.45 -14.77 9.44
CA CYS A 39 -10.74 -14.81 10.12
C CYS A 39 -11.95 -14.48 9.23
N ASP A 40 -11.72 -14.28 7.93
CA ASP A 40 -12.72 -13.99 6.90
C ASP A 40 -13.59 -12.75 7.15
N VAL A 41 -13.14 -11.86 8.05
CA VAL A 41 -13.83 -10.59 8.32
C VAL A 41 -13.54 -9.63 7.15
N PRO A 42 -14.57 -9.03 6.53
CA PRO A 42 -14.39 -7.98 5.51
C PRO A 42 -13.67 -6.78 6.11
N PRO A 43 -12.55 -6.32 5.53
CA PRO A 43 -11.83 -5.20 6.09
C PRO A 43 -12.47 -3.86 5.73
N GLU A 44 -12.41 -2.93 6.66
CA GLU A 44 -12.71 -1.51 6.41
C GLU A 44 -11.50 -0.80 5.80
N SER A 45 -10.29 -1.26 6.13
CA SER A 45 -9.03 -0.77 5.57
C SER A 45 -7.95 -1.83 5.62
N VAL A 46 -7.02 -1.74 4.67
CA VAL A 46 -5.81 -2.57 4.58
C VAL A 46 -4.61 -1.63 4.51
N ALA A 47 -3.61 -1.86 5.36
CA ALA A 47 -2.39 -1.05 5.38
C ALA A 47 -1.16 -1.94 5.22
N SER A 48 -0.24 -1.57 4.33
CA SER A 48 1.04 -2.25 4.20
C SER A 48 2.11 -1.50 4.99
N ARG A 49 2.91 -2.22 5.77
CA ARG A 49 4.15 -1.71 6.34
C ARG A 49 5.30 -2.41 5.63
N VAL A 50 6.16 -1.61 5.01
CA VAL A 50 7.49 -2.06 4.60
C VAL A 50 8.33 -2.05 5.87
N GLU A 51 8.18 -3.10 6.64
CA GLU A 51 9.31 -3.56 7.43
C GLU A 51 10.24 -4.25 6.41
N ASP A 52 11.56 -4.34 6.62
CA ASP A 52 12.46 -5.09 5.72
C ASP A 52 12.64 -6.57 6.15
N PRO A 53 11.61 -7.40 6.44
CA PRO A 53 11.85 -8.80 6.70
C PRO A 53 11.99 -9.57 5.39
N VAL A 54 12.91 -10.52 5.46
CA VAL A 54 13.11 -11.52 4.43
C VAL A 54 12.45 -12.81 4.92
N ILE A 55 11.46 -13.32 4.18
CA ILE A 55 10.81 -14.61 4.43
C ILE A 55 11.24 -15.56 3.33
N ASP A 56 11.81 -16.70 3.71
CA ASP A 56 12.30 -17.72 2.78
C ASP A 56 13.22 -17.16 1.68
N GLY A 57 14.05 -16.16 2.04
CA GLY A 57 14.98 -15.51 1.13
C GLY A 57 14.39 -14.41 0.24
N HIS A 58 13.09 -14.08 0.38
CA HIS A 58 12.41 -13.05 -0.41
C HIS A 58 11.99 -11.87 0.47
N PRO A 59 12.10 -10.61 -0.02
CA PRO A 59 11.51 -9.47 0.67
C PRO A 59 10.03 -9.70 0.89
N ALA A 60 9.51 -9.30 2.05
CA ALA A 60 8.09 -9.43 2.37
C ALA A 60 7.55 -8.13 2.95
N VAL A 61 6.28 -7.84 2.68
CA VAL A 61 5.55 -6.71 3.29
C VAL A 61 4.54 -7.25 4.29
N LEU A 62 4.38 -6.54 5.41
CA LEU A 62 3.31 -6.84 6.36
C LEU A 62 2.05 -6.14 5.90
N VAL A 63 0.98 -6.89 5.73
CA VAL A 63 -0.35 -6.38 5.38
C VAL A 63 -1.27 -6.51 6.59
N ASP A 64 -1.64 -5.38 7.17
CA ASP A 64 -2.54 -5.27 8.33
C ASP A 64 -4.00 -5.10 7.87
N PHE A 65 -4.90 -5.93 8.40
CA PHE A 65 -6.35 -5.86 8.14
C PHE A 65 -7.10 -5.27 9.34
N LYS A 66 -7.86 -4.18 9.14
CA LYS A 66 -8.75 -3.61 10.16
C LYS A 66 -10.22 -3.92 9.86
N PRO A 67 -11.07 -4.21 10.87
CA PRO A 67 -10.82 -4.01 12.31
C PRO A 67 -10.20 -5.21 13.05
N CYS A 68 -10.01 -6.37 12.41
CA CYS A 68 -9.59 -7.60 13.10
C CYS A 68 -8.13 -7.59 13.61
N ARG A 69 -7.27 -6.70 13.11
CA ARG A 69 -5.86 -6.53 13.49
C ARG A 69 -4.96 -7.73 13.18
N HIS A 70 -5.35 -8.58 12.25
CA HIS A 70 -4.45 -9.62 11.75
C HIS A 70 -3.47 -9.03 10.74
N GLY A 71 -2.20 -9.36 10.91
CA GLY A 71 -1.12 -9.06 9.98
C GLY A 71 -0.76 -10.30 9.17
N VAL A 72 -0.59 -10.15 7.86
CA VAL A 72 -0.18 -11.23 6.95
C VAL A 72 1.08 -10.79 6.22
N TRP A 73 2.10 -11.65 6.21
CA TRP A 73 3.28 -11.41 5.42
C TRP A 73 3.06 -11.85 3.98
N VAL A 74 3.29 -10.94 3.05
CA VAL A 74 3.17 -11.19 1.61
C VAL A 74 4.55 -11.04 0.97
N PRO A 75 5.11 -12.08 0.34
CA PRO A 75 6.34 -11.96 -0.43
C PRO A 75 6.18 -10.93 -1.54
N VAL A 76 7.19 -10.09 -1.73
CA VAL A 76 7.29 -9.17 -2.86
C VAL A 76 8.06 -9.91 -3.95
N ASP A 77 7.36 -10.38 -4.97
CA ASP A 77 8.03 -10.88 -6.17
C ASP A 77 8.75 -9.71 -6.86
N GLU A 78 10.04 -9.88 -7.19
CA GLU A 78 10.70 -8.95 -8.10
C GLU A 78 9.95 -8.98 -9.44
N PRO A 79 9.61 -7.81 -10.03
CA PRO A 79 8.97 -7.78 -11.32
C PRO A 79 9.87 -8.50 -12.33
N ARG A 80 9.39 -9.63 -12.87
CA ARG A 80 10.05 -10.31 -13.99
C ARG A 80 10.12 -9.33 -15.15
N THR A 81 11.29 -8.75 -15.35
CA THR A 81 11.64 -8.05 -16.58
C THR A 81 11.73 -9.11 -17.67
N THR A 82 10.67 -9.23 -18.48
CA THR A 82 10.67 -9.95 -19.77
C THR A 82 10.70 -8.96 -20.90
#